data_AF-A0A9Q4B665-F1
#
_entry.id   AF-A0A9Q4B665-F1
#
_cell.length_a   1.000
_cell.length_b   1.000
_cell.length_c   1.000
_cell.angle_alpha   90.00
_cell.angle_beta   90.00
_cell.angle_gamma   90.00
#
_symmetry.space_group_name_H-M   'P 1'
#
loop_
_entity.id
_entity.type
_entity.pdbx_description
1 polymer ?
#
loop_
_entity_poly.entity_id
_entity_poly.type
_entity_poly.pdbx_seq_one_letter_code
_entity_poly.pdbx_strand_id
1 'polypeptide(L)'
;MARPLLFFTILIFLTNVVTGCSQNNDVTNTNIEEPKHSEETETSTRHNSTWSEVGLSVSSDDTLLVQDLSAFFHAIAAENEESYFFYLNQLENAIDVQMTISHHHDRYLTSALRVSNNIKQLECKTPEMKFVKSHYLQGVSQHIETVEAIEPHIDAINNDSHHLNIITEFNEGITSGHEEIALAFIQILKIVEKTDTDKVPDLKPIKEHVHLYYEAS
;
A
#
# COMPACT_ATOMS: atom_id res chain seq x y z
N MET A 1 2.45 -8.82 23.60
CA MET A 1 1.94 -9.79 22.62
C MET A 1 0.91 -9.06 21.77
N ALA A 2 1.33 -8.45 20.66
CA ALA A 2 0.49 -7.63 19.79
C ALA A 2 1.08 -7.68 18.37
N ARG A 3 0.98 -8.84 17.72
CA ARG A 3 1.58 -9.13 16.41
C ARG A 3 0.60 -9.40 15.25
N PRO A 4 -0.69 -9.76 15.42
CA PRO A 4 -1.51 -10.19 14.28
C PRO A 4 -2.02 -9.07 13.36
N LEU A 5 -2.07 -7.80 13.81
CA LEU A 5 -2.65 -6.71 13.01
C LEU A 5 -1.78 -6.31 11.80
N LEU A 6 -0.45 -6.25 11.97
CA LEU A 6 0.46 -5.89 10.88
C LEU A 6 0.40 -6.93 9.74
N PHE A 7 0.22 -8.22 10.08
CA PHE A 7 0.04 -9.30 9.12
C PHE A 7 -1.30 -9.24 8.38
N PHE A 8 -2.39 -8.90 9.07
CA PHE A 8 -3.68 -8.71 8.42
C PHE A 8 -3.66 -7.55 7.43
N THR A 9 -2.96 -6.45 7.76
CA THR A 9 -2.78 -5.34 6.82
C THR A 9 -1.97 -5.77 5.60
N ILE A 10 -0.84 -6.48 5.75
CA ILE A 10 -0.02 -6.94 4.62
C ILE A 10 -0.78 -7.95 3.74
N LEU A 11 -1.52 -8.88 4.35
CA LEU A 11 -2.30 -9.88 3.62
C LEU A 11 -3.49 -9.23 2.89
N ILE A 12 -4.25 -8.35 3.56
CA ILE A 12 -5.35 -7.59 2.95
C ILE A 12 -4.81 -6.68 1.84
N PHE A 13 -3.65 -6.06 2.03
CA PHE A 13 -3.02 -5.20 1.04
C PHE A 13 -2.58 -5.97 -0.20
N LEU A 14 -1.90 -7.11 -0.02
CA LEU A 14 -1.52 -7.96 -1.14
C LEU A 14 -2.74 -8.57 -1.84
N THR A 15 -3.79 -8.95 -1.11
CA THR A 15 -5.03 -9.41 -1.74
C THR A 15 -5.79 -8.28 -2.43
N ASN A 16 -5.90 -7.09 -1.84
CA ASN A 16 -6.63 -5.94 -2.39
C ASN A 16 -5.88 -5.23 -3.53
N VAL A 17 -4.55 -5.27 -3.57
CA VAL A 17 -3.80 -4.84 -4.77
C VAL A 17 -4.02 -5.85 -5.90
N VAL A 18 -4.15 -7.14 -5.59
CA VAL A 18 -4.45 -8.20 -6.57
C VAL A 18 -5.94 -8.21 -7.00
N THR A 19 -6.88 -7.90 -6.11
CA THR A 19 -8.34 -7.92 -6.39
C THR A 19 -8.96 -6.55 -6.66
N GLY A 20 -8.34 -5.46 -6.18
CA GLY A 20 -8.81 -4.08 -6.32
C GLY A 20 -8.66 -3.51 -7.73
N CYS A 21 -7.86 -4.13 -8.60
CA CYS A 21 -7.93 -3.88 -10.05
C CYS A 21 -9.12 -4.58 -10.73
N SER A 22 -9.88 -5.44 -10.02
CA SER A 22 -10.97 -6.26 -10.59
C SER A 22 -12.38 -5.76 -10.24
N GLN A 23 -12.53 -4.70 -9.45
CA GLN A 23 -13.86 -4.15 -9.13
C GLN A 23 -13.93 -2.67 -9.43
N ASN A 24 -13.94 -2.33 -10.72
CA ASN A 24 -14.68 -1.17 -11.17
C ASN A 24 -15.51 -1.53 -12.40
N ASN A 25 -16.80 -1.24 -12.27
CA ASN A 25 -17.88 -1.25 -13.25
C ASN A 25 -18.61 -2.58 -13.47
N ASP A 26 -19.61 -2.82 -12.62
CA ASP A 26 -20.87 -3.36 -13.14
C ASP A 26 -22.07 -2.66 -12.47
N VAL A 27 -22.29 -1.40 -12.86
CA VAL A 27 -23.60 -0.77 -12.73
C VAL A 27 -24.26 -0.86 -14.09
N THR A 28 -25.04 -1.91 -14.28
CA THR A 28 -25.93 -2.05 -15.43
C THR A 28 -27.07 -1.05 -15.29
N ASN A 29 -27.10 -0.06 -16.19
CA ASN A 29 -28.35 0.63 -16.51
C ASN A 29 -28.54 0.67 -18.03
N THR A 30 -29.58 -0.01 -18.46
CA THR A 30 -29.98 -0.28 -19.85
C THR A 30 -30.50 0.96 -20.59
N ASN A 31 -30.23 0.94 -21.89
CA ASN A 31 -30.84 1.68 -23.01
C ASN A 31 -30.38 3.13 -23.22
N ILE A 32 -29.64 3.36 -24.32
CA ILE A 32 -30.03 4.20 -25.48
C ILE A 32 -29.02 3.95 -26.63
N GLU A 33 -29.53 4.05 -27.86
CA GLU A 33 -29.04 3.59 -29.17
C GLU A 33 -27.63 4.04 -29.61
N GLU A 34 -26.95 3.17 -30.36
CA GLU A 34 -25.75 3.44 -31.19
C GLU A 34 -26.11 4.32 -32.42
N PRO A 35 -25.19 5.17 -32.94
CA PRO A 35 -24.19 4.60 -33.87
C PRO A 35 -22.79 5.28 -33.91
N LYS A 36 -21.79 4.40 -34.12
CA LYS A 36 -20.55 4.54 -34.91
C LYS A 36 -19.82 5.90 -34.94
N HIS A 37 -18.68 5.94 -34.25
CA HIS A 37 -17.42 6.39 -34.87
C HIS A 37 -16.23 5.65 -34.24
N SER A 38 -15.40 5.08 -35.10
CA SER A 38 -14.15 4.41 -34.77
C SER A 38 -13.10 5.44 -34.33
N GLU A 39 -12.46 5.21 -33.19
CA GLU A 39 -11.05 5.55 -32.96
C GLU A 39 -10.52 4.70 -31.80
N GLU A 40 -9.52 3.91 -32.17
CA GLU A 40 -8.54 3.16 -31.39
C GLU A 40 -8.77 3.05 -29.88
N THR A 41 -9.44 1.96 -29.50
CA THR A 41 -9.31 1.38 -28.17
C THR A 41 -7.88 0.88 -28.02
N GLU A 42 -6.98 1.67 -27.46
CA GLU A 42 -5.84 1.12 -26.72
C GLU A 42 -6.41 0.44 -25.49
N THR A 43 -6.95 -0.76 -25.71
CA THR A 43 -7.27 -1.70 -24.65
C THR A 43 -5.99 -1.95 -23.89
N SER A 44 -5.97 -1.49 -22.63
CA SER A 44 -5.03 -1.91 -21.60
C SER A 44 -5.08 -3.44 -21.46
N THR A 45 -4.33 -4.12 -22.32
CA THR A 45 -4.10 -5.55 -22.25
C THR A 45 -2.62 -5.77 -21.98
N ARG A 46 -2.22 -5.56 -20.73
CA ARG A 46 -0.94 -6.11 -20.24
C ARG A 46 -0.92 -6.39 -18.74
N HIS A 47 -1.87 -7.16 -18.25
CA HIS A 47 -1.71 -7.84 -16.98
C HIS A 47 -1.84 -9.35 -17.17
N ASN A 48 -0.68 -9.95 -17.47
CA ASN A 48 -0.42 -11.36 -17.26
C ASN A 48 1.09 -11.53 -17.00
N SER A 49 1.41 -12.07 -15.82
CA SER A 49 2.71 -12.61 -15.36
C SER A 49 3.97 -11.73 -15.52
N THR A 50 4.37 -10.95 -14.51
CA THR A 50 5.81 -10.60 -14.30
C THR A 50 6.22 -10.03 -12.92
N TRP A 51 5.43 -10.16 -11.85
CA TRP A 51 5.87 -9.68 -10.51
C TRP A 51 7.14 -10.38 -9.98
N SER A 52 7.43 -11.58 -10.47
CA SER A 52 8.68 -12.32 -10.17
C SER A 52 9.94 -11.59 -10.65
N GLU A 53 9.84 -10.75 -11.69
CA GLU A 53 10.97 -9.98 -12.22
C GLU A 53 11.13 -8.60 -11.56
N VAL A 54 10.12 -8.13 -10.83
CA VAL A 54 10.10 -6.80 -10.20
C VAL A 54 10.96 -6.74 -8.94
N GLY A 55 11.82 -5.73 -8.81
CA GLY A 55 12.76 -5.57 -7.70
C GLY A 55 14.14 -6.18 -7.97
N LEU A 56 15.02 -6.11 -6.98
CA LEU A 56 16.41 -6.56 -7.07
C LEU A 56 16.56 -8.07 -6.87
N SER A 57 17.59 -8.64 -7.50
CA SER A 57 18.05 -9.99 -7.18
C SER A 57 18.65 -10.02 -5.77
N VAL A 58 18.19 -10.97 -4.94
CA VAL A 58 18.71 -11.15 -3.58
C VAL A 58 20.06 -11.85 -3.63
N SER A 59 21.09 -11.15 -3.12
CA SER A 59 22.49 -11.59 -3.13
C SER A 59 23.29 -11.17 -1.90
N SER A 60 22.77 -10.26 -1.09
CA SER A 60 23.38 -9.88 0.19
C SER A 60 23.44 -11.03 1.19
N ASP A 61 24.34 -10.90 2.17
CA ASP A 61 24.48 -11.85 3.27
C ASP A 61 23.19 -11.97 4.10
N ASP A 62 22.76 -13.20 4.38
CA ASP A 62 21.54 -13.53 5.13
C ASP A 62 21.49 -12.84 6.49
N THR A 63 22.62 -12.75 7.21
CA THR A 63 22.65 -12.14 8.54
C THR A 63 22.39 -10.64 8.45
N LEU A 64 22.96 -9.96 7.44
CA LEU A 64 22.72 -8.55 7.19
C LEU A 64 21.28 -8.28 6.73
N LEU A 65 20.74 -9.13 5.84
CA LEU A 65 19.35 -9.02 5.40
C LEU A 65 18.37 -9.18 6.56
N VAL A 66 18.59 -10.17 7.43
CA VAL A 66 17.77 -10.40 8.62
C VAL A 66 17.85 -9.23 9.61
N GLN A 67 19.04 -8.67 9.83
CA GLN A 67 19.20 -7.49 10.69
C GLN A 67 18.45 -6.28 10.15
N ASP A 68 18.62 -5.97 8.86
CA ASP A 68 17.96 -4.84 8.21
C ASP A 68 16.43 -5.03 8.20
N LEU A 69 15.92 -6.23 7.88
CA LEU A 69 14.50 -6.55 7.92
C LEU A 69 13.92 -6.37 9.32
N SER A 70 14.58 -6.92 10.34
CA SER A 70 14.12 -6.77 11.73
C SER A 70 14.05 -5.30 12.15
N ALA A 71 15.05 -4.50 11.77
CA ALA A 71 15.06 -3.08 12.09
C ALA A 71 13.98 -2.31 11.32
N PHE A 72 13.73 -2.67 10.06
CA PHE A 72 12.63 -2.12 9.26
C PHE A 72 11.26 -2.41 9.87
N PHE A 73 10.97 -3.67 10.22
CA PHE A 73 9.70 -4.03 10.85
C PHE A 73 9.50 -3.36 12.21
N HIS A 74 10.58 -3.14 12.96
CA HIS A 74 10.53 -2.34 14.18
C HIS A 74 10.20 -0.87 13.91
N ALA A 75 10.80 -0.27 12.86
CA ALA A 75 10.57 1.13 12.51
C ALA A 75 9.12 1.41 12.09
N ILE A 76 8.47 0.45 11.42
CA ILE A 76 7.07 0.59 10.96
C ILE A 76 6.04 0.10 11.99
N ALA A 77 6.48 -0.48 13.10
CA ALA A 77 5.58 -0.97 14.13
C ALA A 77 4.76 0.16 14.77
N ALA A 78 3.49 -0.13 15.03
CA ALA A 78 2.60 0.75 15.79
C ALA A 78 2.92 0.65 17.29
N GLU A 79 3.03 1.79 17.97
CA GLU A 79 3.10 1.83 19.45
C GLU A 79 1.76 1.41 20.09
N ASN A 80 0.66 1.58 19.34
CA ASN A 80 -0.72 1.50 19.84
C ASN A 80 -1.51 0.39 19.15
N GLU A 81 -0.82 -0.63 18.62
CA GLU A 81 -1.39 -1.78 17.88
C GLU A 81 -1.98 -1.47 16.48
N GLU A 82 -2.43 -0.23 16.22
CA GLU A 82 -3.00 0.17 14.93
C GLU A 82 -1.96 0.82 13.99
N SER A 83 -1.78 0.23 12.80
CA SER A 83 -0.87 0.73 11.76
C SER A 83 -1.42 2.00 11.10
N TYR A 84 -0.55 2.81 10.46
CA TYR A 84 -1.02 3.99 9.71
C TYR A 84 -1.97 3.60 8.56
N PHE A 85 -1.81 2.41 7.97
CA PHE A 85 -2.75 1.83 7.00
C PHE A 85 -4.16 1.60 7.56
N PHE A 86 -4.27 1.21 8.84
CA PHE A 86 -5.58 1.12 9.47
C PHE A 86 -6.27 2.50 9.45
N TYR A 87 -5.55 3.55 9.85
CA TYR A 87 -6.09 4.92 9.81
C TYR A 87 -6.36 5.42 8.39
N LEU A 88 -5.58 4.98 7.39
CA LEU A 88 -5.83 5.32 5.98
C LEU A 88 -7.17 4.76 5.53
N ASN A 89 -7.40 3.47 5.76
CA ASN A 89 -8.68 2.83 5.44
C ASN A 89 -9.85 3.48 6.20
N GLN A 90 -9.65 3.87 7.47
CA GLN A 90 -10.68 4.61 8.19
C GLN A 90 -10.97 5.99 7.58
N LEU A 91 -9.97 6.65 7.01
CA LEU A 91 -10.14 7.91 6.29
C LEU A 91 -10.85 7.72 4.95
N GLU A 92 -10.45 6.73 4.14
CA GLU A 92 -11.13 6.37 2.89
C GLU A 92 -12.62 6.10 3.16
N ASN A 93 -12.93 5.27 4.15
CA ASN A 93 -14.32 5.02 4.55
C ASN A 93 -15.03 6.29 5.03
N ALA A 94 -14.36 7.15 5.79
CA ALA A 94 -14.93 8.41 6.28
C ALA A 94 -15.28 9.38 5.14
N ILE A 95 -14.47 9.39 4.08
CA ILE A 95 -14.72 10.17 2.86
C ILE A 95 -15.93 9.60 2.13
N ASP A 96 -16.01 8.28 1.94
CA ASP A 96 -17.13 7.62 1.27
C ASP A 96 -18.47 7.85 1.97
N VAL A 97 -18.48 7.80 3.31
CA VAL A 97 -19.69 8.05 4.11
C VAL A 97 -19.87 9.51 4.50
N GLN A 98 -18.96 10.40 4.07
CA GLN A 98 -18.98 11.85 4.28
C GLN A 98 -19.15 12.24 5.76
N MET A 99 -18.46 11.54 6.67
CA MET A 99 -18.60 11.75 8.10
C MET A 99 -17.29 11.51 8.83
N THR A 100 -17.01 12.32 9.85
CA THR A 100 -15.80 12.20 10.71
C THR A 100 -14.46 12.30 9.96
N ILE A 101 -14.44 12.84 8.73
CA ILE A 101 -13.24 12.95 7.89
C ILE A 101 -12.08 13.62 8.63
N SER A 102 -12.30 14.79 9.25
CA SER A 102 -11.24 15.50 10.01
C SER A 102 -10.63 14.65 11.13
N HIS A 103 -11.45 13.84 11.82
CA HIS A 103 -10.96 12.99 12.91
C HIS A 103 -10.01 11.90 12.38
N HIS A 104 -10.35 11.31 11.24
CA HIS A 104 -9.53 10.24 10.63
C HIS A 104 -8.32 10.81 9.87
N HIS A 105 -8.44 12.00 9.28
CA HIS A 105 -7.35 12.75 8.66
C HIS A 105 -6.19 12.97 9.64
N ASP A 106 -6.46 13.57 10.82
CA ASP A 106 -5.43 13.89 11.80
C ASP A 106 -4.75 12.64 12.36
N ARG A 107 -5.53 11.58 12.59
CA ARG A 107 -5.02 10.29 13.06
C ARG A 107 -4.11 9.63 12.03
N TYR A 108 -4.51 9.66 10.76
CA TYR A 108 -3.68 9.18 9.65
C TYR A 108 -2.36 9.95 9.60
N LEU A 109 -2.40 11.29 9.47
CA LEU A 109 -1.19 12.10 9.30
C LEU A 109 -0.23 11.94 10.47
N THR A 110 -0.74 11.94 11.71
CA THR A 110 0.08 11.71 12.90
C THR A 110 0.81 10.38 12.82
N SER A 111 0.11 9.31 12.44
CA SER A 111 0.68 7.97 12.36
C SER A 111 1.67 7.83 11.18
N ALA A 112 1.30 8.35 10.00
CA ALA A 112 2.11 8.30 8.79
C ALA A 112 3.40 9.11 8.91
N LEU A 113 3.35 10.33 9.45
CA LEU A 113 4.54 11.16 9.69
C LEU A 113 5.50 10.50 10.68
N ARG A 114 4.98 9.88 11.75
CA ARG A 114 5.81 9.11 12.70
C ARG A 114 6.53 7.96 12.00
N VAL A 115 5.80 7.14 11.24
CA VAL A 115 6.37 6.02 10.48
C VAL A 115 7.41 6.50 9.47
N SER A 116 7.09 7.55 8.69
CA SER A 116 8.01 8.17 7.73
C SER A 116 9.31 8.61 8.41
N ASN A 117 9.22 9.28 9.56
CA ASN A 117 10.39 9.72 10.31
C ASN A 117 11.23 8.56 10.85
N ASN A 118 10.60 7.52 11.38
CA ASN A 118 11.30 6.32 11.87
C ASN A 118 12.07 5.63 10.74
N ILE A 119 11.43 5.44 9.58
CA ILE A 119 12.07 4.81 8.42
C ILE A 119 13.18 5.70 7.85
N LYS A 120 12.99 7.03 7.79
CA LYS A 120 14.04 7.97 7.34
C LYS A 120 15.33 7.80 8.15
N GLN A 121 15.22 7.60 9.47
CA GLN A 121 16.34 7.41 10.38
C GLN A 121 16.98 6.00 10.30
N LEU A 122 16.29 5.02 9.72
CA LEU A 122 16.79 3.65 9.59
C LEU A 122 18.01 3.56 8.67
N GLU A 123 19.12 3.00 9.13
CA GLU A 123 20.27 2.71 8.28
C GLU A 123 20.20 1.28 7.73
N CYS A 124 19.88 1.13 6.45
CA CYS A 124 19.90 -0.17 5.76
C CYS A 124 21.31 -0.46 5.23
N LYS A 125 21.88 -1.63 5.56
CA LYS A 125 23.22 -2.04 5.11
C LYS A 125 23.20 -2.66 3.72
N THR A 126 22.14 -3.39 3.39
CA THR A 126 21.98 -4.16 2.15
C THR A 126 21.30 -3.33 1.04
N PRO A 127 21.70 -3.49 -0.24
CA PRO A 127 21.02 -2.86 -1.37
C PRO A 127 19.52 -3.20 -1.45
N GLU A 128 19.14 -4.44 -1.15
CA GLU A 128 17.76 -4.91 -1.17
C GLU A 128 16.90 -4.16 -0.14
N MET A 129 17.41 -3.95 1.07
CA MET A 129 16.66 -3.19 2.08
C MET A 129 16.71 -1.67 1.87
N LYS A 130 17.69 -1.15 1.12
CA LYS A 130 17.64 0.23 0.62
C LYS A 130 16.54 0.42 -0.42
N PHE A 131 16.34 -0.55 -1.30
CA PHE A 131 15.21 -0.58 -2.24
C PHE A 131 13.88 -0.58 -1.48
N VAL A 132 13.69 -1.51 -0.53
CA VAL A 132 12.51 -1.57 0.34
C VAL A 132 12.25 -0.22 1.02
N LYS A 133 13.27 0.33 1.69
CA LYS A 133 13.19 1.62 2.37
C LYS A 133 12.76 2.74 1.43
N SER A 134 13.34 2.81 0.24
CA SER A 134 13.07 3.88 -0.74
C SER A 134 11.62 3.84 -1.20
N HIS A 135 11.14 2.69 -1.68
CA HIS A 135 9.78 2.54 -2.19
C HIS A 135 8.72 2.69 -1.10
N TYR A 136 8.98 2.15 0.10
CA TYR A 136 8.05 2.33 1.21
C TYR A 136 7.95 3.81 1.62
N LEU A 137 9.07 4.53 1.71
CA LEU A 137 9.06 5.97 2.00
C LEU A 137 8.39 6.79 0.90
N GLN A 138 8.55 6.40 -0.36
CA GLN A 138 7.91 7.05 -1.49
C GLN A 138 6.39 6.92 -1.37
N GLY A 139 5.88 5.71 -1.14
CA GLY A 139 4.43 5.49 -1.02
C GLY A 139 3.82 6.17 0.21
N VAL A 140 4.51 6.15 1.36
CA VAL A 140 4.06 6.92 2.54
C VAL A 140 4.05 8.43 2.25
N SER A 141 5.06 8.96 1.55
CA SER A 141 5.09 10.38 1.18
C SER A 141 3.93 10.74 0.25
N GLN A 142 3.64 9.92 -0.76
CA GLN A 142 2.50 10.12 -1.66
C GLN A 142 1.17 10.12 -0.91
N HIS A 143 0.97 9.17 0.01
CA HIS A 143 -0.24 9.16 0.83
C HIS A 143 -0.35 10.41 1.72
N ILE A 144 0.75 10.84 2.36
CA ILE A 144 0.75 12.07 3.17
C ILE A 144 0.36 13.27 2.32
N GLU A 145 1.02 13.47 1.18
CA GLU A 145 0.74 14.60 0.28
C GLU A 145 -0.73 14.59 -0.20
N THR A 146 -1.23 13.40 -0.53
CA THR A 146 -2.63 13.21 -0.97
C THR A 146 -3.62 13.52 0.14
N VAL A 147 -3.33 13.07 1.37
CA VAL A 147 -4.21 13.31 2.52
C VAL A 147 -4.16 14.77 2.97
N GLU A 148 -2.99 15.41 2.95
CA GLU A 148 -2.88 16.85 3.22
C GLU A 148 -3.67 17.68 2.18
N ALA A 149 -3.69 17.25 0.92
CA ALA A 149 -4.39 17.96 -0.16
C ALA A 149 -5.92 17.99 0.02
N ILE A 150 -6.51 17.04 0.76
CA ILE A 150 -7.97 17.05 0.99
C ILE A 150 -8.40 17.98 2.12
N GLU A 151 -7.47 18.41 3.01
CA GLU A 151 -7.78 19.22 4.19
C GLU A 151 -8.65 20.45 3.87
N PRO A 152 -8.36 21.27 2.83
CA PRO A 152 -9.17 22.44 2.49
C PRO A 152 -10.59 22.11 2.00
N HIS A 153 -10.84 20.84 1.65
CA HIS A 153 -12.06 20.37 1.02
C HIS A 153 -12.94 19.55 1.97
N ILE A 154 -12.48 19.24 3.18
CA ILE A 154 -13.21 18.36 4.12
C ILE A 154 -14.64 18.85 4.38
N ASP A 155 -14.83 20.14 4.65
CA ASP A 155 -16.17 20.70 4.90
C ASP A 155 -17.05 20.61 3.65
N ALA A 156 -16.48 20.77 2.45
CA ALA A 156 -17.23 20.64 1.21
C ALA A 156 -17.66 19.19 0.94
N ILE A 157 -16.80 18.21 1.27
CA ILE A 157 -17.07 16.77 1.15
C ILE A 157 -18.17 16.37 2.13
N ASN A 158 -18.07 16.75 3.41
CA ASN A 158 -19.09 16.45 4.43
C ASN A 158 -20.49 17.00 4.10
N ASN A 159 -20.57 18.09 3.32
CA ASN A 159 -21.83 18.76 2.98
C ASN A 159 -22.32 18.43 1.57
N ASP A 160 -21.78 17.38 0.93
CA ASP A 160 -22.12 16.95 -0.43
C ASP A 160 -22.04 18.07 -1.50
N SER A 161 -21.11 19.00 -1.29
CA SER A 161 -20.90 20.18 -2.15
C SER A 161 -19.58 20.12 -2.91
N HIS A 162 -18.94 18.95 -2.91
CA HIS A 162 -17.59 18.73 -3.43
C HIS A 162 -17.58 18.53 -4.95
N HIS A 163 -16.40 18.77 -5.54
CA HIS A 163 -16.15 18.45 -6.93
C HIS A 163 -15.66 16.99 -7.02
N LEU A 164 -16.30 16.18 -7.87
CA LEU A 164 -15.89 14.80 -8.19
C LEU A 164 -14.36 14.68 -8.40
N ASN A 165 -13.75 15.69 -9.01
CA ASN A 165 -12.32 15.74 -9.26
C ASN A 165 -11.45 15.60 -8.00
N ILE A 166 -11.86 16.16 -6.86
CA ILE A 166 -11.07 16.10 -5.61
C ILE A 166 -11.01 14.65 -5.08
N ILE A 167 -12.14 13.94 -5.13
CA ILE A 167 -12.21 12.55 -4.69
C ILE A 167 -11.45 11.64 -5.66
N THR A 168 -11.53 11.92 -6.97
CA THR A 168 -10.73 11.22 -7.97
C THR A 168 -9.23 11.40 -7.71
N GLU A 169 -8.76 12.63 -7.54
CA GLU A 169 -7.35 12.93 -7.24
C GLU A 169 -6.89 12.27 -5.94
N PHE A 170 -7.75 12.25 -4.91
CA PHE A 170 -7.48 11.52 -3.68
C PHE A 170 -7.28 10.02 -3.94
N ASN A 171 -8.22 9.37 -4.61
CA ASN A 171 -8.15 7.93 -4.88
C ASN A 171 -6.94 7.55 -5.76
N GLU A 172 -6.61 8.38 -6.75
CA GLU A 172 -5.43 8.19 -7.60
C GLU A 172 -4.14 8.30 -6.78
N GLY A 173 -4.04 9.32 -5.91
CA GLY A 173 -2.88 9.50 -5.03
C GLY A 173 -2.71 8.37 -4.01
N ILE A 174 -3.80 7.88 -3.42
CA ILE A 174 -3.79 6.73 -2.53
C ILE A 174 -3.35 5.46 -3.27
N THR A 175 -3.86 5.25 -4.49
CA THR A 175 -3.48 4.12 -5.35
C THR A 175 -2.00 4.16 -5.71
N SER A 176 -1.47 5.33 -6.13
CA SER A 176 -0.05 5.47 -6.44
C SER A 176 0.83 5.17 -5.23
N GLY A 177 0.47 5.66 -4.05
CA GLY A 177 1.17 5.31 -2.81
C GLY A 177 1.11 3.82 -2.49
N HIS A 178 0.00 3.15 -2.83
CA HIS A 178 -0.13 1.72 -2.66
C HIS A 178 0.79 0.91 -3.58
N GLU A 179 0.92 1.31 -4.85
CA GLU A 179 1.81 0.67 -5.82
C GLU A 179 3.27 0.71 -5.35
N GLU A 180 3.72 1.87 -4.84
CA GLU A 180 5.07 2.04 -4.29
C GLU A 180 5.31 1.12 -3.09
N ILE A 181 4.37 1.04 -2.16
CA ILE A 181 4.50 0.14 -1.00
C ILE A 181 4.43 -1.33 -1.43
N ALA A 182 3.66 -1.67 -2.47
CA ALA A 182 3.63 -3.01 -3.02
C ALA A 182 5.02 -3.43 -3.55
N LEU A 183 5.75 -2.55 -4.24
CA LEU A 183 7.12 -2.81 -4.68
C LEU A 183 8.05 -3.14 -3.51
N ALA A 184 7.92 -2.40 -2.40
CA ALA A 184 8.69 -2.68 -1.19
C ALA A 184 8.37 -4.07 -0.62
N PHE A 185 7.09 -4.45 -0.55
CA PHE A 185 6.68 -5.77 -0.07
C PHE A 185 7.09 -6.91 -1.01
N ILE A 186 7.05 -6.72 -2.32
CA ILE A 186 7.57 -7.70 -3.29
C ILE A 186 9.05 -7.98 -3.03
N GLN A 187 9.85 -6.94 -2.79
CA GLN A 187 11.25 -7.13 -2.45
C GLN A 187 11.43 -7.86 -1.12
N ILE A 188 10.60 -7.59 -0.11
CA ILE A 188 10.60 -8.32 1.16
C ILE A 188 10.29 -9.81 0.94
N LEU A 189 9.28 -10.13 0.13
CA LEU A 189 8.91 -11.52 -0.19
C LEU A 189 10.09 -12.26 -0.87
N LYS A 190 10.76 -11.62 -1.83
CA LYS A 190 11.98 -12.16 -2.45
C LYS A 190 13.09 -12.45 -1.44
N ILE A 191 13.32 -11.55 -0.49
CA ILE A 191 14.32 -11.75 0.56
C ILE A 191 13.91 -12.94 1.44
N VAL A 192 12.65 -13.01 1.84
CA VAL A 192 12.11 -14.07 2.71
C VAL A 192 12.19 -15.45 2.06
N GLU A 193 11.95 -15.54 0.75
CA GLU A 193 12.07 -16.78 -0.02
C GLU A 193 13.51 -17.30 -0.07
N LYS A 194 14.47 -16.39 -0.24
CA LYS A 194 15.89 -16.71 -0.42
C LYS A 194 16.67 -16.91 0.87
N THR A 195 16.17 -16.40 1.99
CA THR A 195 16.86 -16.43 3.28
C THR A 195 16.18 -17.38 4.26
N ASP A 196 16.96 -18.00 5.15
CA ASP A 196 16.41 -18.83 6.23
C ASP A 196 15.81 -17.94 7.34
N THR A 197 14.60 -17.45 7.06
CA THR A 197 13.85 -16.50 7.90
C THR A 197 13.22 -17.10 9.15
N ASP A 198 13.44 -18.39 9.44
CA ASP A 198 12.96 -19.04 10.68
C ASP A 198 13.52 -18.35 11.95
N LYS A 199 14.55 -17.53 11.78
CA LYS A 199 15.20 -16.72 12.81
C LYS A 199 14.54 -15.36 13.07
N VAL A 200 13.56 -14.94 12.27
CA VAL A 200 12.83 -13.67 12.47
C VAL A 200 11.35 -13.96 12.73
N PRO A 201 10.89 -13.87 13.99
CA PRO A 201 9.51 -14.17 14.35
C PRO A 201 8.47 -13.38 13.55
N ASP A 202 8.82 -12.16 13.15
CA ASP A 202 7.95 -11.27 12.36
C ASP A 202 7.91 -11.65 10.86
N LEU A 203 8.82 -12.50 10.36
CA LEU A 203 8.82 -13.00 8.98
C LEU A 203 8.16 -14.36 8.84
N LYS A 204 7.99 -15.12 9.94
CA LYS A 204 7.43 -16.47 9.91
C LYS A 204 6.02 -16.53 9.30
N PRO A 205 5.07 -15.64 9.68
CA PRO A 205 3.75 -15.67 9.05
C PRO A 205 3.75 -15.17 7.60
N ILE A 206 4.71 -14.31 7.21
CA ILE A 206 4.91 -13.88 5.81
C ILE A 206 5.41 -15.07 4.99
N LYS A 207 6.45 -15.78 5.45
CA LYS A 207 7.01 -16.98 4.81
C LYS A 207 5.96 -18.06 4.58
N GLU A 208 5.09 -18.29 5.55
CA GLU A 208 3.99 -19.25 5.46
C GLU A 208 2.98 -18.91 4.35
N HIS A 209 2.94 -17.68 3.84
CA HIS A 209 1.98 -17.23 2.81
C HIS A 209 2.63 -16.74 1.50
N VAL A 210 3.98 -16.67 1.43
CA VAL A 210 4.73 -16.31 0.21
C VAL A 210 4.30 -17.17 -1.00
N HIS A 211 4.05 -18.46 -0.78
CA HIS A 211 3.64 -19.39 -1.84
C HIS A 211 2.28 -19.01 -2.46
N LEU A 212 1.32 -18.52 -1.67
CA LEU A 212 0.01 -18.09 -2.17
C LEU A 212 0.10 -16.87 -3.10
N TYR A 213 1.09 -16.00 -2.87
CA TYR A 213 1.31 -14.82 -3.72
C TYR A 213 1.82 -15.20 -5.11
N TYR A 214 2.73 -16.17 -5.21
CA TYR A 214 3.30 -16.62 -6.48
C TYR A 214 2.44 -17.69 -7.21
N GLU A 215 1.59 -18.44 -6.49
CA GLU A 215 0.65 -19.38 -7.11
C GLU A 215 -0.61 -18.69 -7.67
N ALA A 216 -0.94 -17.49 -7.18
CA ALA A 216 -2.06 -16.68 -7.68
C ALA A 216 -1.70 -15.79 -8.89
N SER A 217 -0.42 -15.73 -9.28
CA SER A 217 0.13 -14.94 -10.39
C SER A 217 0.53 -15.79 -11.59
#